data_AF-A0A1A8WPD5-F1
#
_entry.id   AF-A0A1A8WPD5-F1
#
_cell.length_a   1.000
_cell.length_b   1.000
_cell.length_c   1.000
_cell.angle_alpha   90.00
_cell.angle_beta   90.00
_cell.angle_gamma   90.00
#
_symmetry.space_group_name_H-M   'P 1'
#
loop_
_entity.id
_entity.type
_entity.pdbx_description
1 polymer ?
#
loop_
_entity_poly.entity_id
_entity_poly.type
_entity_poly.pdbx_seq_one_letter_code
_entity_poly.pdbx_strand_id
1 'polypeptide(L)'
;MKNSVTDKGEHIIFEREHDKNKFEKKKVFLFDLSEEQKVQVENFKIRKIMQNEMYLKKNKVLKYIIHIFLCDILKEKPDDVYEYAANYFTQPNLKQSILQKLKSMLTKS
;
A
#
# COMPACT_ATOMS: atom_id res chain seq x y z
N MET A 1 -9.89 -34.30 80.33
CA MET A 1 -10.52 -33.48 79.25
C MET A 1 -9.45 -33.28 78.19
N LYS A 2 -9.51 -33.99 77.04
CA LYS A 2 -10.13 -33.51 75.77
C LYS A 2 -9.57 -32.12 75.41
N ASN A 3 -8.80 -31.88 74.34
CA ASN A 3 -8.75 -32.52 73.04
C ASN A 3 -7.39 -32.31 72.33
N SER A 4 -7.07 -33.27 71.48
CA SER A 4 -6.14 -33.24 70.36
C SER A 4 -6.57 -32.30 69.23
N VAL A 5 -5.66 -32.10 68.26
CA VAL A 5 -5.89 -31.91 66.82
C VAL A 5 -5.41 -30.57 66.22
N THR A 6 -4.25 -30.68 65.58
CA THR A 6 -3.75 -30.07 64.31
C THR A 6 -3.71 -28.57 64.11
N ASP A 7 -2.47 -28.10 63.96
CA ASP A 7 -2.02 -27.18 62.90
C ASP A 7 -2.93 -27.18 61.66
N LYS A 8 -3.59 -26.05 61.45
CA LYS A 8 -4.15 -25.66 60.16
C LYS A 8 -3.84 -24.19 60.00
N GLY A 9 -2.60 -23.89 59.62
CA GLY A 9 -2.32 -22.68 58.89
C GLY A 9 -3.29 -22.61 57.71
N GLU A 10 -4.26 -21.72 57.78
CA GLU A 10 -5.09 -21.37 56.64
C GLU A 10 -4.18 -20.65 55.65
N HIS A 11 -3.47 -21.43 54.84
CA HIS A 11 -2.81 -20.93 53.65
C HIS A 11 -3.92 -20.52 52.70
N ILE A 12 -4.34 -19.25 52.79
CA ILE A 12 -5.27 -18.66 51.84
C ILE A 12 -4.53 -18.60 50.49
N ILE A 13 -4.67 -19.66 49.71
CA ILE A 13 -4.32 -19.64 48.30
C ILE A 13 -5.47 -18.93 47.62
N PHE A 14 -5.26 -17.67 47.25
CA PHE A 14 -6.10 -17.03 46.27
C PHE A 14 -5.83 -17.72 44.92
N GLU A 15 -6.53 -18.81 44.63
CA GLU A 15 -6.79 -19.18 43.24
C GLU A 15 -7.66 -18.07 42.68
N ARG A 16 -6.98 -17.04 42.13
CA ARG A 16 -7.63 -16.05 41.30
C ARG A 16 -8.21 -16.84 40.13
N GLU A 17 -9.53 -17.04 40.12
CA GLU A 17 -10.22 -17.47 38.92
C GLU A 17 -9.77 -16.52 37.81
N HIS A 18 -8.93 -17.05 36.93
CA HIS A 18 -8.58 -16.38 35.72
C HIS A 18 -9.88 -16.30 34.93
N ASP A 19 -10.51 -15.14 34.92
CA ASP A 19 -11.48 -14.78 33.89
C ASP A 19 -10.81 -15.07 32.55
N LYS A 20 -11.16 -16.23 31.98
CA LYS A 20 -10.74 -16.69 30.64
C LYS A 20 -11.36 -15.85 29.53
N ASN A 21 -11.98 -14.72 29.86
CA ASN A 21 -12.38 -13.70 28.90
C ASN A 21 -11.25 -12.69 28.72
N LYS A 22 -10.06 -13.18 28.34
CA LYS A 22 -9.17 -12.34 27.53
C LYS A 22 -9.86 -12.22 26.17
N PHE A 23 -10.83 -11.31 26.08
CA PHE A 23 -11.28 -10.79 24.80
C PHE A 23 -10.00 -10.46 24.04
N GLU A 24 -9.72 -11.22 22.99
CA GLU A 24 -8.67 -10.90 22.06
C GLU A 24 -9.04 -9.53 21.49
N LYS A 25 -8.51 -8.47 22.14
CA LYS A 25 -8.70 -7.11 21.67
C LYS A 25 -8.18 -7.13 20.25
N LYS A 26 -9.10 -7.02 19.29
CA LYS A 26 -8.80 -6.91 17.86
C LYS A 26 -7.64 -5.91 17.75
N LYS A 27 -6.54 -6.33 17.13
CA LYS A 27 -5.34 -5.51 17.00
C LYS A 27 -5.67 -4.38 16.03
N VAL A 28 -6.23 -3.29 16.54
CA VAL A 28 -6.56 -2.08 15.78
C VAL A 28 -5.26 -1.30 15.59
N PHE A 29 -4.83 -1.14 14.35
CA PHE A 29 -3.73 -0.28 13.98
C PHE A 29 -4.20 1.17 13.87
N LEU A 30 -3.28 2.13 14.06
CA LEU A 30 -3.56 3.58 13.99
C LEU A 30 -4.23 4.02 12.67
N PHE A 31 -4.11 3.21 11.60
CA PHE A 31 -4.63 3.47 10.27
C PHE A 31 -5.79 2.55 9.85
N ASP A 32 -6.33 1.75 10.78
CA ASP A 32 -7.47 0.90 10.48
C ASP A 32 -8.72 1.76 10.28
N LEU A 33 -9.18 1.80 9.03
CA LEU A 33 -10.39 2.50 8.65
C LEU A 33 -11.63 1.73 9.08
N SER A 34 -12.68 2.45 9.51
CA SER A 34 -14.01 1.87 9.67
C SER A 34 -14.54 1.33 8.34
N GLU A 35 -15.53 0.45 8.37
CA GLU A 35 -16.11 -0.10 7.14
C GLU A 35 -16.73 1.01 6.26
N GLU A 36 -17.35 2.03 6.87
CA GLU A 36 -17.86 3.19 6.15
C GLU A 36 -16.73 3.99 5.50
N GLN A 37 -15.61 4.17 6.21
CA GLN A 37 -14.43 4.86 5.67
C GLN A 37 -13.79 4.07 4.51
N LYS A 38 -13.73 2.74 4.61
CA LYS A 38 -13.26 1.88 3.50
C LYS A 38 -14.13 2.04 2.26
N VAL A 39 -15.45 2.03 2.42
CA VAL A 39 -16.40 2.26 1.31
C VAL A 39 -16.21 3.65 0.70
N GLN A 40 -16.00 4.68 1.51
CA GLN A 40 -15.73 6.04 1.01
C GLN A 40 -14.41 6.11 0.24
N VAL A 41 -13.36 5.48 0.75
CA VAL A 41 -12.05 5.40 0.08
C VAL A 41 -12.16 4.67 -1.25
N GLU A 42 -12.90 3.56 -1.30
CA GLU A 42 -13.09 2.80 -2.53
C GLU A 42 -13.84 3.62 -3.59
N ASN A 43 -14.95 4.25 -3.20
CA ASN A 43 -15.69 5.16 -4.08
C ASN A 43 -14.82 6.33 -4.56
N PHE A 44 -13.95 6.86 -3.71
CA PHE A 44 -12.99 7.90 -4.09
C PHE A 44 -11.95 7.38 -5.10
N LYS A 45 -11.38 6.19 -4.87
CA LYS A 45 -10.43 5.55 -5.79
C LYS A 45 -11.05 5.35 -7.16
N ILE A 46 -12.26 4.79 -7.23
CA ILE A 46 -12.99 4.58 -8.49
C ILE A 46 -13.13 5.89 -9.26
N ARG A 47 -13.62 6.96 -8.59
CA ARG A 47 -13.75 8.27 -9.23
C ARG A 47 -12.41 8.81 -9.73
N LYS A 48 -11.33 8.63 -8.96
CA LYS A 48 -9.99 9.07 -9.36
C LYS A 48 -9.44 8.29 -10.54
N ILE A 49 -9.63 6.98 -10.57
CA ILE A 49 -9.25 6.14 -11.71
C ILE A 49 -9.96 6.64 -12.97
N MET A 50 -11.29 6.86 -12.91
CA MET A 50 -12.05 7.38 -14.05
C MET A 50 -11.53 8.74 -14.53
N GLN A 51 -11.29 9.68 -13.61
CA GLN A 51 -10.76 11.01 -13.94
C GLN A 51 -9.37 10.93 -14.59
N ASN A 52 -8.49 10.08 -14.06
CA ASN A 52 -7.14 9.89 -14.59
C ASN A 52 -7.19 9.28 -15.99
N GLU A 53 -8.04 8.27 -16.22
CA GLU A 53 -8.25 7.67 -17.54
C GLU A 53 -8.76 8.70 -18.56
N MET A 54 -9.73 9.53 -18.17
CA MET A 54 -10.21 10.62 -19.04
C MET A 54 -9.11 11.63 -19.35
N TYR A 55 -8.28 11.99 -18.37
CA TYR A 55 -7.15 12.89 -18.56
C TYR A 55 -6.11 12.30 -19.52
N LEU A 56 -5.76 11.03 -19.34
CA LEU A 56 -4.83 10.30 -20.22
C LEU A 56 -5.35 10.21 -21.66
N LYS A 57 -6.65 9.95 -21.84
CA LYS A 57 -7.28 9.92 -23.18
C LYS A 57 -7.28 11.29 -23.86
N LYS A 58 -7.50 12.37 -23.10
CA LYS A 58 -7.54 13.74 -23.64
C LYS A 58 -6.13 14.25 -24.01
N ASN A 59 -5.12 13.92 -23.21
CA ASN A 59 -3.75 14.39 -23.41
C ASN A 59 -2.93 13.43 -24.29
N LYS A 60 -2.99 13.63 -25.61
CA LYS A 60 -2.25 12.83 -26.59
C LYS A 60 -0.74 12.78 -26.33
N VAL A 61 -0.14 13.86 -25.83
CA VAL A 61 1.31 13.91 -25.55
C VAL A 61 1.68 12.93 -24.46
N LEU A 62 0.89 12.88 -23.38
CA LEU A 62 1.13 11.99 -22.25
C LEU A 62 1.04 10.51 -22.66
N LYS A 63 0.12 10.17 -23.57
CA LYS A 63 0.03 8.82 -24.16
C LYS A 63 1.35 8.40 -24.81
N TYR A 64 1.99 9.28 -25.58
CA TYR A 64 3.26 8.94 -26.22
C TYR A 64 4.43 8.86 -25.24
N ILE A 65 4.47 9.71 -24.21
CA ILE A 65 5.48 9.64 -23.15
C ILE A 65 5.42 8.27 -22.47
N ILE A 66 4.21 7.83 -22.07
CA ILE A 66 4.00 6.53 -21.44
C ILE A 66 4.40 5.40 -22.39
N HIS A 67 4.03 5.50 -23.68
CA HIS A 67 4.41 4.49 -24.66
C HIS A 67 5.94 4.35 -24.80
N ILE A 68 6.66 5.46 -24.92
CA ILE A 68 8.12 5.48 -25.01
C ILE A 68 8.74 4.85 -23.75
N PHE A 69 8.25 5.25 -22.57
CA PHE A 69 8.71 4.70 -21.31
C PHE A 69 8.49 3.18 -21.22
N LEU A 70 7.32 2.68 -21.64
CA LEU A 70 7.03 1.25 -21.68
C LEU A 70 7.95 0.51 -22.66
N CYS A 71 8.24 1.08 -23.83
CA CYS A 71 9.20 0.51 -24.77
C CYS A 71 10.61 0.40 -24.16
N ASP A 72 11.04 1.42 -23.43
CA ASP A 72 12.34 1.44 -22.77
C ASP A 72 12.41 0.39 -21.64
N ILE A 73 11.37 0.29 -20.79
CA ILE A 73 11.27 -0.77 -19.76
C ILE A 73 11.35 -2.16 -20.38
N LEU A 74 10.56 -2.42 -21.43
CA LEU A 74 10.51 -3.75 -22.05
C LEU A 74 11.84 -4.13 -22.72
N LYS A 75 12.61 -3.13 -23.16
CA LYS A 75 13.93 -3.31 -23.76
C LYS A 75 15.01 -3.54 -22.70
N GLU A 76 15.00 -2.73 -21.64
CA GLU A 76 16.06 -2.74 -20.61
C GLU A 76 15.82 -3.78 -19.51
N LYS A 77 14.56 -4.19 -19.30
CA LYS A 77 14.13 -5.21 -18.32
C LYS A 77 14.79 -5.02 -16.94
N PRO A 78 14.57 -3.88 -16.28
CA PRO A 78 15.16 -3.60 -14.98
C PRO A 78 14.63 -4.56 -13.92
N ASP A 79 15.49 -4.90 -12.95
CA ASP A 79 15.12 -5.75 -11.81
C ASP A 79 14.13 -5.04 -10.86
N ASP A 80 14.25 -3.73 -10.70
CA ASP A 80 13.31 -2.86 -9.98
C ASP A 80 12.71 -1.80 -10.91
N VAL A 81 11.42 -1.97 -11.23
CA VAL A 81 10.68 -1.06 -12.10
C VAL A 81 10.41 0.29 -11.42
N TYR A 82 10.25 0.34 -10.10
CA TYR A 82 9.96 1.57 -9.37
C TYR A 82 11.19 2.46 -9.29
N GLU A 83 12.35 1.88 -8.95
CA GLU A 83 13.62 2.62 -8.95
C GLU A 83 13.96 3.10 -10.37
N TYR A 84 13.76 2.24 -11.37
CA TYR A 84 13.94 2.62 -12.77
C TYR A 84 13.05 3.80 -13.16
N ALA A 85 11.76 3.77 -12.83
CA ALA A 85 10.82 4.84 -13.13
C ALA A 85 11.22 6.16 -12.44
N ALA A 86 11.61 6.10 -11.17
CA ALA A 86 12.06 7.27 -10.42
C ALA A 86 13.27 7.92 -11.07
N ASN A 87 14.28 7.12 -11.43
CA ASN A 87 15.47 7.60 -12.12
C ASN A 87 15.13 8.14 -13.51
N TYR A 88 14.32 7.42 -14.29
CA TYR A 88 13.92 7.79 -15.64
C TYR A 88 13.22 9.15 -15.69
N PHE A 89 12.21 9.36 -14.84
CA PHE A 89 11.42 10.59 -14.87
C PHE A 89 12.08 11.79 -14.16
N THR A 90 13.12 11.55 -13.37
CA THR A 90 13.88 12.62 -12.67
C THR A 90 15.07 13.12 -13.47
N GLN A 91 15.38 12.52 -14.63
CA GLN A 91 16.51 12.96 -15.45
C GLN A 91 16.31 14.41 -15.95
N PRO A 92 17.30 15.31 -15.76
CA PRO A 92 17.17 16.72 -16.14
C PRO A 92 17.00 16.92 -17.65
N ASN A 93 17.51 15.99 -18.46
CA ASN A 93 17.42 15.98 -19.91
C ASN A 93 16.23 15.14 -20.45
N LEU A 94 15.31 14.68 -19.60
CA LEU A 94 14.18 13.84 -19.99
C LEU A 94 13.39 14.46 -21.16
N LYS A 95 13.05 15.74 -21.07
CA LYS A 95 12.28 16.45 -22.10
C LYS A 95 12.96 16.37 -23.47
N GLN A 96 14.27 16.58 -23.51
CA GLN A 96 15.07 16.51 -24.73
C GLN A 96 15.09 15.09 -25.28
N SER A 97 15.33 14.09 -24.42
CA SER A 97 15.38 12.67 -24.77
C SER A 97 14.05 12.20 -25.38
N ILE A 98 12.93 12.48 -24.71
CA ILE A 98 11.61 12.11 -25.18
C ILE A 98 11.27 12.78 -26.51
N LEU A 99 11.62 14.06 -26.69
CA LEU A 99 11.38 14.77 -27.95
C LEU A 99 12.15 14.15 -29.12
N GLN A 100 13.39 13.69 -28.89
CA GLN A 100 14.16 12.97 -29.91
C GLN A 100 13.55 11.61 -30.23
N LYS A 101 13.14 10.84 -29.20
CA LYS A 101 12.46 9.55 -29.39
C LYS A 101 11.15 9.72 -30.15
N LEU A 102 10.33 10.70 -29.79
CA LEU A 102 9.10 11.07 -30.49
C LEU A 102 9.35 11.38 -31.97
N LYS A 103 10.33 12.25 -32.27
CA LYS A 103 10.69 12.57 -33.66
C LYS A 103 11.07 11.31 -34.42
N SER A 104 11.92 10.46 -33.84
CA SER A 104 12.36 9.22 -34.48
C SER A 104 11.21 8.24 -34.77
N MET A 105 10.18 8.20 -33.92
CA MET A 105 8.99 7.38 -34.14
C MET A 105 8.12 7.92 -35.28
N LEU A 106 7.98 9.24 -35.36
CA LEU A 106 7.20 9.92 -36.40
C LEU A 106 7.87 9.85 -37.78
N THR A 107 9.20 9.82 -37.84
CA THR A 107 9.95 9.77 -39.11
C THR A 107 10.19 8.36 -39.64
N LYS A 108 9.96 7.32 -38.81
CA LYS A 108 10.10 5.90 -39.20
C LYS A 108 8.78 5.28 -39.68
N SER A 109 7.67 6.01 -39.60
CA SER A 109 6.36 5.60 -40.09
C SER A 109 6.09 6.13 -41.49
#